data_AF-F3CEI2-F1
#
_entry.id   AF-F3CEI2-F1
#
_cell.length_a   1.000
_cell.length_b   1.000
_cell.length_c   1.000
_cell.angle_alpha   90.00
_cell.angle_beta   90.00
_cell.angle_gamma   90.00
#
_symmetry.space_group_name_H-M   'P 1'
#
loop_
_entity.id
_entity.type
_entity.pdbx_description
1 polymer ?
#
loop_
_entity_poly.entity_id
_entity_poly.type
_entity_poly.pdbx_seq_one_letter_code
_entity_poly.pdbx_strand_id
1 'polypeptide(L)'
;RRLAYQRALAKRQAARENGDSDIPVEEPKLDIEQVNQQSLRLIRLALLAGFVGALYLVWAELITVFAYLDNIILYEYTSGTGANMSMVPISLSDFLGAGVIIVITFVLAGNLPGLLEVLVLSRMNLAQGSAYATTTLLSYTIAGVGFVTTLSTLGVSWDKLQ
;
A
#
# COMPACT_ATOMS: atom_id res chain seq x y z
N ARG A 1 -28.48 -41.80 2.68
CA ARG A 1 -28.02 -41.21 3.98
C ARG A 1 -28.39 -42.06 5.20
N ARG A 2 -29.65 -42.52 5.38
CA ARG A 2 -30.06 -43.35 6.54
C ARG A 2 -29.41 -44.75 6.59
N LEU A 3 -29.16 -45.36 5.43
CA LEU A 3 -28.50 -46.67 5.32
C LEU A 3 -27.02 -46.68 5.77
N ALA A 4 -26.30 -45.58 5.58
CA ALA A 4 -24.91 -45.45 6.05
C ALA A 4 -24.83 -45.32 7.57
N TYR A 5 -25.80 -44.62 8.16
CA TYR A 5 -25.91 -44.43 9.61
C TYR A 5 -26.22 -45.75 10.33
N GLN A 6 -27.11 -46.57 9.76
CA GLN A 6 -27.41 -47.91 10.30
C GLN A 6 -26.20 -48.85 10.20
N ARG A 7 -25.41 -48.81 9.12
CA ARG A 7 -24.17 -49.59 9.01
C ARG A 7 -23.10 -49.17 10.03
N ALA A 8 -23.00 -47.87 10.33
CA ALA A 8 -22.07 -47.36 11.34
C ALA A 8 -22.49 -47.78 12.76
N LEU A 9 -23.80 -47.78 13.06
CA LEU A 9 -24.34 -48.26 14.33
C LEU A 9 -24.19 -49.77 14.51
N ALA A 10 -24.51 -50.55 13.48
CA ALA A 10 -24.34 -52.01 13.51
C ALA A 10 -22.87 -52.42 13.68
N LYS A 11 -21.94 -51.68 13.05
CA LYS A 11 -20.49 -51.91 13.22
C LYS A 11 -20.01 -51.57 14.64
N ARG A 12 -20.61 -50.55 15.28
CA ARG A 12 -20.36 -50.21 16.70
C ARG A 12 -20.94 -51.22 17.68
N GLN A 13 -22.08 -51.83 17.36
CA GLN A 13 -22.68 -52.89 18.19
C GLN A 13 -21.91 -54.21 18.06
N ALA A 14 -21.52 -54.60 16.85
CA ALA A 14 -20.68 -55.79 16.61
C ALA A 14 -19.27 -55.66 17.24
N ALA A 15 -18.73 -54.44 17.33
CA ALA A 15 -17.49 -54.15 18.04
C ALA A 15 -17.64 -54.07 19.57
N ARG A 16 -18.88 -54.01 20.09
CA ARG A 16 -19.16 -54.08 21.54
C ARG A 16 -19.46 -55.51 22.02
N GLU A 17 -20.00 -56.37 21.15
CA GLU A 17 -20.32 -57.78 21.47
C GLU A 17 -19.11 -58.71 21.40
N ASN A 18 -18.14 -58.43 20.53
CA ASN A 18 -16.83 -59.08 20.58
C ASN A 18 -15.99 -58.37 21.64
N GLY A 19 -15.97 -58.91 22.85
CA GLY A 19 -15.26 -58.39 24.02
C GLY A 19 -13.74 -58.33 23.85
N ASP A 20 -13.28 -57.44 22.97
CA ASP A 20 -11.89 -57.06 22.80
C ASP A 20 -11.77 -55.61 23.31
N SER A 21 -11.62 -55.51 24.64
CA SER A 21 -11.32 -54.26 25.32
C SER A 21 -9.84 -53.93 25.14
N ASP A 22 -9.45 -53.63 23.90
CA ASP A 22 -8.21 -52.91 23.61
C ASP A 22 -8.39 -52.13 22.32
N ILE A 23 -9.20 -51.07 22.40
CA ILE A 23 -9.13 -49.99 21.43
C ILE A 23 -8.12 -49.03 22.07
N PRO A 24 -6.88 -48.93 21.58
CA PRO A 24 -6.03 -47.83 21.97
C PRO A 24 -6.79 -46.59 21.54
N VAL A 25 -7.22 -45.77 22.50
CA VAL A 25 -7.71 -44.44 22.21
C VAL A 25 -6.52 -43.73 21.60
N GLU A 26 -6.49 -43.69 20.28
CA GLU A 26 -5.52 -42.92 19.52
C GLU A 26 -5.81 -41.47 19.89
N GLU A 27 -5.06 -40.96 20.88
CA GLU A 27 -5.10 -39.55 21.27
C GLU A 27 -5.09 -38.74 19.99
N PRO A 28 -5.95 -37.72 19.85
CA PRO A 28 -5.94 -36.85 18.67
C PRO A 28 -4.56 -36.19 18.54
N LYS A 29 -3.63 -36.83 17.82
CA LYS A 29 -2.32 -36.29 17.44
C LYS A 29 -2.45 -35.09 16.49
N LEU A 30 -3.66 -34.59 16.29
CA LEU A 30 -4.03 -33.59 15.30
C LEU A 30 -4.08 -32.15 15.85
N ASP A 31 -3.95 -31.94 17.16
CA ASP A 31 -4.10 -30.60 17.76
C ASP A 31 -2.76 -29.95 18.13
N ILE A 32 -1.70 -30.74 18.34
CA ILE A 32 -0.38 -30.22 18.72
C ILE A 32 0.32 -29.54 17.53
N GLU A 33 0.16 -30.08 16.32
CA GLU A 33 0.78 -29.53 15.11
C GLU A 33 0.10 -28.22 14.64
N GLN A 34 -1.22 -28.10 14.83
CA GLN A 34 -1.98 -26.89 14.45
C GLN A 34 -1.66 -25.72 15.38
N VAL A 35 -1.54 -25.97 16.70
CA VAL A 35 -1.13 -24.97 17.69
C VAL A 35 0.29 -24.44 17.40
N ASN A 36 1.20 -25.33 16.98
CA ASN A 36 2.56 -24.95 16.59
C ASN A 36 2.57 -23.97 15.41
N GLN A 37 1.85 -24.26 14.32
CA GLN A 37 1.79 -23.36 13.15
C GLN A 37 1.16 -21.99 13.45
N GLN A 38 0.13 -21.95 14.29
CA GLN A 38 -0.49 -20.68 14.69
C GLN A 38 0.46 -19.83 15.54
N SER A 39 1.16 -20.45 16.49
CA SER A 39 2.15 -19.76 17.35
C SER A 39 3.30 -19.16 16.52
N LEU A 40 3.81 -19.90 15.54
CA LEU A 40 4.86 -19.43 14.64
C LEU A 40 4.39 -18.27 13.75
N ARG A 41 3.13 -18.30 13.29
CA ARG A 41 2.54 -17.20 12.52
C ARG A 41 2.42 -15.93 13.36
N LEU A 42 1.99 -16.05 14.61
CA LEU A 42 1.89 -14.93 15.55
C LEU A 42 3.26 -14.34 15.87
N ILE A 43 4.25 -15.19 16.17
CA ILE A 43 5.63 -14.73 16.42
C ILE A 43 6.21 -14.05 15.19
N ARG A 44 5.96 -14.58 13.98
CA ARG A 44 6.40 -13.92 12.73
C ARG A 44 5.78 -12.55 12.55
N LEU A 45 4.48 -12.40 12.84
CA LEU A 45 3.81 -11.10 12.80
C LEU A 45 4.36 -10.15 13.86
N ALA A 46 4.61 -10.63 15.08
CA ALA A 46 5.21 -9.85 16.14
C ALA A 46 6.64 -9.39 15.81
N LEU A 47 7.45 -10.28 15.23
CA LEU A 47 8.80 -9.95 14.75
C LEU A 47 8.74 -8.95 13.59
N LEU A 48 7.81 -9.10 12.65
CA LEU A 48 7.62 -8.15 11.56
C LEU A 48 7.17 -6.79 12.10
N ALA A 49 6.22 -6.75 13.03
CA ALA A 49 5.78 -5.53 13.68
C ALA A 49 6.93 -4.86 14.46
N GLY A 50 7.72 -5.65 15.19
CA GLY A 50 8.91 -5.18 15.89
C GLY A 50 9.98 -4.66 14.92
N PHE A 51 10.20 -5.33 13.80
CA PHE A 51 11.12 -4.90 12.76
C PHE A 51 10.66 -3.60 12.10
N VAL A 52 9.38 -3.48 11.72
CA VAL A 52 8.80 -2.24 11.18
C VAL A 52 8.85 -1.13 12.22
N GLY A 53 8.59 -1.43 13.49
CA GLY A 53 8.70 -0.47 14.59
C GLY A 53 10.14 0.01 14.78
N ALA A 54 11.12 -0.89 14.80
CA ALA A 54 12.53 -0.54 14.89
C ALA A 54 13.00 0.28 13.67
N LEU A 55 12.57 -0.10 12.48
CA LEU A 55 12.83 0.65 11.26
C LEU A 55 12.19 2.03 11.34
N TYR A 56 10.94 2.14 11.79
CA TYR A 56 10.29 3.44 12.02
C TYR A 56 11.09 4.30 13.00
N LEU A 57 11.56 3.75 14.12
CA LEU A 57 12.36 4.51 15.10
C LEU A 57 13.66 5.06 14.49
N VAL A 58 14.39 4.25 13.71
CA VAL A 58 15.63 4.69 13.03
C VAL A 58 15.35 5.78 12.00
N TRP A 59 14.26 5.64 11.25
CA TRP A 59 13.91 6.59 10.18
C TRP A 59 13.14 7.82 10.69
N ALA A 60 12.49 7.75 11.86
CA ALA A 60 11.71 8.85 12.42
C ALA A 60 12.58 10.10 12.67
N GLU A 61 13.80 9.92 13.15
CA GLU A 61 14.74 11.03 13.34
C GLU A 61 15.03 11.74 12.01
N LEU A 62 15.24 10.99 10.93
CA LEU A 62 15.46 11.58 9.61
C LEU A 62 14.24 12.41 9.15
N ILE A 63 13.01 11.94 9.39
CA ILE A 63 11.78 12.70 9.10
C ILE A 63 11.74 14.01 9.92
N THR A 64 12.13 13.99 11.19
CA THR A 64 12.17 15.21 12.00
C THR A 64 13.22 16.21 11.53
N VAL A 65 14.33 15.76 10.95
CA VAL A 65 15.35 16.66 10.36
C VAL A 65 14.76 17.43 9.17
N PHE A 66 13.89 16.81 8.36
CA PHE A 66 13.18 17.53 7.29
C PHE A 66 12.30 18.67 7.81
N ALA A 67 11.73 18.55 9.00
CA ALA A 67 10.98 19.65 9.61
C ALA A 67 11.88 20.84 9.98
N TYR A 68 13.16 20.61 10.28
CA TYR A 68 14.11 21.69 10.55
C TYR A 68 14.42 22.50 9.28
N LEU A 69 14.40 21.88 8.11
CA LEU A 69 14.61 22.56 6.83
C LEU A 69 13.56 23.65 6.55
N ASP A 70 12.40 23.60 7.19
CA ASP A 70 11.37 24.62 7.08
C ASP A 70 11.83 25.98 7.65
N ASN A 71 12.76 25.96 8.61
CA ASN A 71 13.36 27.18 9.16
C ASN A 71 14.38 27.83 8.20
N ILE A 72 14.82 27.12 7.15
CA ILE A 72 15.77 27.63 6.16
C ILE A 72 14.97 28.25 5.02
N ILE A 73 14.70 29.55 5.13
CA ILE A 73 13.96 30.31 4.11
C ILE A 73 14.89 30.62 2.93
N LEU A 74 14.46 30.26 1.71
CA LEU A 74 15.18 30.53 0.46
C LEU A 74 14.78 31.89 -0.12
N TYR A 75 13.49 32.16 -0.23
CA TYR A 75 12.93 33.42 -0.71
C TYR A 75 11.49 33.60 -0.23
N GLU A 76 10.98 34.82 -0.31
CA GLU A 76 9.59 35.15 0.00
C GLU A 76 8.92 35.71 -1.26
N TYR A 77 7.65 35.37 -1.47
CA TYR A 77 6.85 35.95 -2.53
C TYR A 77 5.58 36.58 -1.98
N THR A 78 5.11 37.64 -2.62
CA THR A 78 3.83 38.26 -2.31
C THR A 78 2.69 37.41 -2.89
N SER A 79 1.76 37.02 -2.02
CA SER A 79 0.53 36.31 -2.37
C SER A 79 -0.68 37.16 -1.99
N GLY A 80 -1.72 37.15 -2.84
CA GLY A 80 -2.95 37.92 -2.64
C GLY A 80 -2.95 39.31 -3.32
N THR A 81 -4.12 39.96 -3.31
CA THR A 81 -4.36 41.26 -3.94
C THR A 81 -4.93 42.27 -2.93
N GLY A 82 -4.54 43.54 -3.07
CA GLY A 82 -5.04 44.63 -2.22
C GLY A 82 -4.72 44.45 -0.73
N ALA A 83 -5.75 44.52 0.12
CA ALA A 83 -5.62 44.44 1.58
C ALA A 83 -5.24 43.04 2.11
N ASN A 84 -5.28 41.99 1.27
CA ASN A 84 -4.93 40.62 1.63
C ASN A 84 -3.52 40.21 1.19
N MET A 85 -2.64 41.20 0.90
CA MET A 85 -1.27 40.92 0.51
C MET A 85 -0.47 40.39 1.71
N SER A 86 -0.01 39.14 1.60
CA SER A 86 0.86 38.51 2.60
C SER A 86 2.15 38.05 1.94
N MET A 87 3.28 38.24 2.63
CA MET A 87 4.53 37.59 2.25
C MET A 87 4.46 36.13 2.69
N VAL A 88 4.71 35.23 1.74
CA VAL A 88 4.73 33.78 1.97
C VAL A 88 6.18 33.32 1.78
N PRO A 89 6.82 32.78 2.84
CA PRO A 89 8.17 32.23 2.73
C PRO A 89 8.13 30.88 2.00
N ILE A 90 9.15 30.64 1.17
CA ILE A 90 9.45 29.34 0.57
C ILE A 90 10.71 28.81 1.24
N SER A 91 10.60 27.64 1.86
CA SER A 91 11.68 27.02 2.63
C SER A 91 12.46 25.98 1.82
N LEU A 92 13.60 25.53 2.34
CA LEU A 92 14.40 24.48 1.72
C LEU A 92 13.64 23.15 1.63
N SER A 93 12.75 22.88 2.59
CA SER A 93 11.86 21.70 2.53
C SER A 93 10.88 21.77 1.36
N ASP A 94 10.35 22.95 1.02
CA ASP A 94 9.48 23.11 -0.15
C ASP A 94 10.22 22.79 -1.45
N PHE A 95 11.48 23.22 -1.55
CA PHE A 95 12.32 22.95 -2.72
C PHE A 95 12.64 21.47 -2.87
N LEU A 96 13.01 20.79 -1.78
CA LEU A 96 13.23 19.34 -1.79
C LEU A 96 11.93 18.58 -2.07
N GLY A 97 10.81 19.02 -1.49
CA GLY A 97 9.48 18.47 -1.74
C GLY A 97 9.08 18.57 -3.21
N ALA A 98 9.32 19.72 -3.84
CA ALA A 98 9.14 19.91 -5.28
C ALA A 98 10.00 18.93 -6.10
N GLY A 99 11.26 18.71 -5.71
CA GLY A 99 12.12 17.70 -6.31
C GLY A 99 11.55 16.27 -6.20
N VAL A 100 11.02 15.91 -5.04
CA VAL A 100 10.35 14.61 -4.83
C VAL A 100 9.11 14.49 -5.70
N ILE A 101 8.28 15.53 -5.81
CA ILE A 101 7.10 15.56 -6.68
C ILE A 101 7.50 15.34 -8.14
N ILE A 102 8.57 15.98 -8.62
CA ILE A 102 9.10 15.77 -9.97
C ILE A 102 9.46 14.29 -10.18
N VAL A 103 10.25 13.71 -9.27
CA VAL A 103 10.67 12.29 -9.36
C VAL A 103 9.46 11.37 -9.38
N ILE A 104 8.52 11.54 -8.45
CA ILE A 104 7.29 10.75 -8.37
C ILE A 104 6.49 10.90 -9.68
N THR A 105 6.35 12.12 -10.19
CA THR A 105 5.64 12.39 -11.45
C THR A 105 6.27 11.65 -12.62
N PHE A 106 7.60 11.69 -12.76
CA PHE A 106 8.30 10.96 -13.82
C PHE A 106 8.10 9.44 -13.69
N VAL A 107 8.20 8.91 -12.47
CA VAL A 107 7.96 7.49 -12.20
C VAL A 107 6.52 7.11 -12.55
N LEU A 108 5.53 7.89 -12.11
CA LEU A 108 4.13 7.61 -12.39
C LEU A 108 3.81 7.75 -13.87
N ALA A 109 4.25 8.83 -14.52
CA ALA A 109 3.97 9.09 -15.94
C ALA A 109 4.58 8.02 -16.85
N GLY A 110 5.71 7.43 -16.46
CA GLY A 110 6.35 6.34 -17.21
C GLY A 110 5.80 4.94 -16.90
N ASN A 111 5.46 4.65 -15.64
CA ASN A 111 5.10 3.28 -15.22
C ASN A 111 3.59 3.05 -15.13
N LEU A 112 2.83 4.04 -14.67
CA LEU A 112 1.40 3.88 -14.37
C LEU A 112 0.55 3.63 -15.63
N PRO A 113 0.82 4.27 -16.78
CA PRO A 113 0.11 3.94 -18.02
C PRO A 113 0.35 2.49 -18.47
N GLY A 114 1.58 1.99 -18.37
CA GLY A 114 1.89 0.59 -18.72
C GLY A 114 1.23 -0.41 -17.78
N LEU A 115 1.18 -0.11 -16.48
CA LEU A 115 0.43 -0.92 -15.52
C LEU A 115 -1.08 -0.92 -15.83
N LEU A 116 -1.64 0.24 -16.20
CA LEU A 116 -3.05 0.35 -16.57
C LEU A 116 -3.38 -0.47 -17.83
N GLU A 117 -2.45 -0.52 -18.79
CA GLU A 117 -2.59 -1.36 -19.98
C GLU A 117 -2.70 -2.85 -19.62
N VAL A 118 -1.77 -3.34 -18.79
CA VAL A 118 -1.71 -4.75 -18.42
C VAL A 118 -2.86 -5.16 -17.48
N LEU A 119 -3.24 -4.31 -16.54
CA LEU A 119 -4.21 -4.66 -15.49
C LEU A 119 -5.67 -4.45 -15.92
N VAL A 120 -5.95 -3.34 -16.62
CA VAL A 120 -7.31 -2.88 -16.90
C VAL A 120 -7.62 -3.04 -18.39
N LEU A 121 -6.81 -2.43 -19.26
CA LEU A 121 -7.10 -2.42 -20.70
C LEU A 121 -7.03 -3.82 -21.32
N SER A 122 -6.13 -4.70 -20.85
CA SER A 122 -6.02 -6.09 -21.32
C SER A 122 -7.29 -6.92 -21.09
N ARG A 123 -8.09 -6.56 -20.08
CA ARG A 123 -9.34 -7.24 -19.73
C ARG A 123 -10.54 -6.65 -20.46
N MET A 124 -10.39 -5.47 -21.05
CA MET A 124 -11.42 -4.81 -21.84
C MET A 124 -11.19 -5.15 -23.33
N ASN A 125 -12.23 -5.53 -24.07
CA ASN A 125 -12.14 -5.72 -25.53
C ASN A 125 -12.06 -4.36 -26.24
N LEU A 126 -10.99 -3.61 -26.00
CA LEU A 126 -10.74 -2.32 -26.61
C LEU A 126 -9.99 -2.50 -27.94
N ALA A 127 -10.32 -1.68 -28.92
CA ALA A 127 -9.54 -1.59 -30.14
C ALA A 127 -8.11 -1.12 -29.80
N GLN A 128 -7.10 -1.68 -30.46
CA GLN A 128 -5.69 -1.43 -30.16
C GLN A 128 -5.33 0.08 -30.17
N GLY A 129 -6.00 0.89 -30.99
CA GLY A 129 -5.83 2.35 -31.02
C GLY A 129 -6.40 3.09 -29.80
N SER A 130 -7.51 2.63 -29.19
CA SER A 130 -8.11 3.32 -28.04
C SER A 130 -7.39 3.04 -26.73
N ALA A 131 -6.84 1.83 -26.58
CA ALA A 131 -5.98 1.47 -25.45
C ALA A 131 -4.72 2.36 -25.42
N TYR A 132 -4.03 2.49 -26.54
CA TYR A 132 -2.84 3.33 -26.66
C TYR A 132 -3.13 4.82 -26.42
N ALA A 133 -4.24 5.33 -26.96
CA ALA A 133 -4.66 6.72 -26.73
C ALA A 133 -4.93 6.99 -25.25
N THR A 134 -5.60 6.07 -24.55
CA THR A 134 -5.91 6.20 -23.12
C THR A 134 -4.64 6.24 -22.28
N THR A 135 -3.71 5.32 -22.53
CA THR A 135 -2.39 5.26 -21.87
C THR A 135 -1.60 6.57 -22.08
N THR A 136 -1.59 7.07 -23.32
CA THR A 136 -0.87 8.31 -23.67
C THR A 136 -1.49 9.54 -23.00
N LEU A 137 -2.82 9.68 -23.04
CA LEU A 137 -3.54 10.77 -22.39
C LEU A 137 -3.37 10.75 -20.87
N LEU A 138 -3.34 9.56 -20.25
CA LEU A 138 -3.07 9.41 -18.83
C LEU A 138 -1.66 9.89 -18.49
N SER A 139 -0.65 9.49 -19.27
CA SER A 139 0.74 9.93 -19.06
C SER A 139 0.86 11.45 -19.10
N TYR A 140 0.26 12.09 -20.12
CA TYR A 140 0.25 13.55 -20.22
C TYR A 140 -0.55 14.22 -19.10
N THR A 141 -1.64 13.60 -18.64
CA THR A 141 -2.41 14.11 -17.51
C THR A 141 -1.59 14.08 -16.23
N ILE A 142 -0.89 12.97 -15.97
CA ILE A 142 0.01 12.83 -14.81
C ILE A 142 1.13 13.87 -14.89
N ALA A 143 1.76 14.01 -16.06
CA ALA A 143 2.83 14.99 -16.28
C ALA A 143 2.34 16.43 -16.06
N GLY A 144 1.16 16.77 -16.59
CA GLY A 144 0.56 18.09 -16.43
C GLY A 144 0.21 18.41 -14.97
N VAL A 145 -0.43 17.47 -14.26
CA VAL A 145 -0.72 17.60 -12.83
C VAL A 145 0.56 17.76 -12.03
N GLY A 146 1.55 16.89 -12.24
CA GLY A 146 2.81 16.96 -11.52
C GLY A 146 3.56 18.26 -11.76
N PHE A 147 3.54 18.79 -12.99
CA PHE A 147 4.09 20.11 -13.31
C PHE A 147 3.39 21.23 -12.55
N VAL A 148 2.05 21.26 -12.58
CA VAL A 148 1.24 22.26 -11.86
C VAL A 148 1.48 22.17 -10.35
N THR A 149 1.53 20.97 -9.78
CA THR A 149 1.79 20.75 -8.36
C THR A 149 3.18 21.24 -7.97
N THR A 150 4.21 20.93 -8.78
CA THR A 150 5.60 21.38 -8.54
C THR A 150 5.70 22.91 -8.54
N LEU A 151 5.07 23.57 -9.52
CA LEU A 151 5.04 25.04 -9.57
C LEU A 151 4.30 25.64 -8.37
N SER A 152 3.17 25.04 -7.99
CA SER A 152 2.40 25.46 -6.84
C SER A 152 3.19 25.33 -5.54
N THR A 153 3.96 24.26 -5.36
CA THR A 153 4.82 24.09 -4.17
C THR A 153 5.96 25.11 -4.11
N LEU A 154 6.41 25.62 -5.24
CA LEU A 154 7.44 26.66 -5.31
C LEU A 154 6.84 28.08 -5.28
N GLY A 155 5.55 28.24 -4.96
CA GLY A 155 4.91 29.54 -4.84
C GLY A 155 4.68 30.26 -6.18
N VAL A 156 4.78 29.55 -7.30
CA VAL A 156 4.43 30.10 -8.62
C VAL A 156 2.90 30.13 -8.74
N SER A 157 2.32 31.30 -8.47
CA SER A 157 0.89 31.55 -8.60
C SER A 157 0.51 31.78 -10.07
N TRP A 158 -0.47 31.02 -10.57
CA TRP A 158 -1.08 31.20 -11.90
C TRP A 158 -1.61 32.61 -12.15
N ASP A 159 -2.06 33.30 -11.10
CA ASP A 159 -2.53 34.68 -11.12
C ASP A 159 -1.46 35.70 -11.56
N LYS A 160 -0.17 35.32 -11.52
CA LYS A 160 0.95 36.13 -12.04
C LYS A 160 1.32 35.79 -13.49
N LEU A 161 0.79 34.69 -14.04
CA LEU A 161 1.09 34.21 -15.39
C LEU A 161 0.02 34.62 -16.42
N GLN A 162 -1.17 35.02 -15.96
CA GLN A 162 -2.25 35.59 -16.77
C GLN A 162 -2.12 37.12 -16.85
#